data_AF-A0A8T5Q5N3-F1
#
_entry.id   AF-A0A8T5Q5N3-F1
#
_cell.length_a   1.000
_cell.length_b   1.000
_cell.length_c   1.000
_cell.angle_alpha   90.00
_cell.angle_beta   90.00
_cell.angle_gamma   90.00
#
_symmetry.space_group_name_H-M   'P 1'
#
loop_
_entity.id
_entity.type
_entity.pdbx_description
1 polymer ?
#
loop_
_entity_poly.entity_id
_entity_poly.type
_entity_poly.pdbx_seq_one_letter_code
_entity_poly.pdbx_strand_id
1 'polypeptide(L)'
;MHKPVMHRVEEVFLVIIIVLSIMDFFEMLPADLDFAKKIVSWIAIGYLFLKASPTSIFFGNKHVGIDLAIILSYLFLIVKNILAFARTAAEEAHLTKGILEFFLEKSGLYFELYSFYIGGVLLILLSLWVTWKLDIKKPSLMHVIHEEGPPARGFNKITQRALIVFFVLLAFFVVVFNLAMEWLAMAIDAPMIMIAIFLYLFVVVRHYEKLKPENLIFKIGKFGEDFYERFISLFHYKKTLFLGITGILVFHLLTDLGIFVIPYVFGAGGALYLSQLGPGHIPMVQLMLADTILAAGFARFAIILVYVLNIFAIIFLLLMPALAWYKIFKQKEFHLGRQILAFIASSLTSFVFMPAFILKKIDVPGLAGVDLATRSIYTSRNMINLIIKNMDLAIVFVAVISLAIGILTYLFSSKKVVRKDVFLAEIAFGLLFFVIYIYHYFTSIFMLNISLINAIIEMSGFFIGAFLTIFAIINVLFYVLGFVLFMFEVWSHSHYRGKIKRFL
;
A
#
# COMPACT_ATOMS: atom_id res chain seq x y z
N MET A 1 31.09 -13.13 20.70
CA MET A 1 31.36 -11.67 20.85
C MET A 1 31.96 -11.08 19.54
N HIS A 2 31.33 -11.31 18.37
CA HIS A 2 31.82 -10.84 17.05
C HIS A 2 30.80 -9.97 16.28
N LYS A 3 29.89 -9.28 16.99
CA LYS A 3 28.88 -8.42 16.36
C LYS A 3 29.39 -7.12 15.68
N PRO A 4 30.56 -6.51 15.97
CA PRO A 4 30.80 -5.13 15.52
C PRO A 4 31.10 -4.98 14.01
N VAL A 5 31.60 -6.01 13.32
CA VAL A 5 32.01 -5.90 11.91
C VAL A 5 30.80 -5.95 10.97
N MET A 6 29.86 -6.87 11.20
CA MET A 6 28.66 -7.02 10.37
C MET A 6 27.80 -5.74 10.38
N HIS A 7 27.76 -5.03 11.52
CA HIS A 7 27.02 -3.78 11.66
C HIS A 7 27.61 -2.62 10.84
N ARG A 8 28.93 -2.57 10.63
CA ARG A 8 29.56 -1.50 9.83
C ARG A 8 29.27 -1.66 8.34
N VAL A 9 29.13 -2.89 7.86
CA VAL A 9 28.81 -3.17 6.45
C VAL A 9 27.38 -2.75 6.13
N GLU A 10 26.42 -3.08 6.99
CA GLU A 10 25.01 -2.65 6.86
C GLU A 10 24.88 -1.11 6.79
N GLU A 11 25.66 -0.37 7.59
CA GLU A 11 25.70 1.09 7.56
C GLU A 11 26.23 1.65 6.23
N VAL A 12 27.32 1.08 5.71
CA VAL A 12 27.92 1.55 4.45
C VAL A 12 26.98 1.34 3.28
N PHE A 13 26.38 0.15 3.15
CA PHE A 13 25.39 -0.13 2.09
C PHE A 13 24.23 0.85 2.15
N LEU A 14 23.75 1.19 3.35
CA LEU A 14 22.66 2.13 3.51
C LEU A 14 23.04 3.57 3.16
N VAL A 15 24.21 4.04 3.60
CA VAL A 15 24.68 5.38 3.23
C VAL A 15 24.76 5.47 1.70
N ILE A 16 25.24 4.42 1.04
CA ILE A 16 25.22 4.33 -0.42
C ILE A 16 23.78 4.44 -0.95
N ILE A 17 22.81 3.68 -0.44
CA ILE A 17 21.42 3.77 -0.94
C ILE A 17 20.81 5.16 -0.69
N ILE A 18 21.08 5.80 0.45
CA ILE A 18 20.62 7.18 0.73
C ILE A 18 21.21 8.14 -0.30
N VAL A 19 22.51 8.07 -0.54
CA VAL A 19 23.19 8.94 -1.51
C VAL A 19 22.62 8.71 -2.91
N LEU A 20 22.43 7.45 -3.32
CA LEU A 20 21.81 7.10 -4.60
C LEU A 20 20.36 7.63 -4.68
N SER A 21 19.58 7.54 -3.61
CA SER A 21 18.21 8.07 -3.56
C SER A 21 18.20 9.60 -3.68
N ILE A 22 19.11 10.30 -2.98
CA ILE A 22 19.23 11.76 -3.10
C ILE A 22 19.61 12.14 -4.54
N MET A 23 20.55 11.43 -5.16
CA MET A 23 20.93 11.69 -6.55
C MET A 23 19.77 11.45 -7.52
N ASP A 24 18.99 10.39 -7.30
CA ASP A 24 17.80 10.06 -8.06
C ASP A 24 16.72 11.15 -7.96
N PHE A 25 16.54 11.73 -6.76
CA PHE A 25 15.61 12.85 -6.54
C PHE A 25 15.87 14.05 -7.44
N PHE A 26 17.15 14.32 -7.68
CA PHE A 26 17.59 15.42 -8.52
C PHE A 26 17.74 15.00 -9.99
N GLU A 27 17.27 13.81 -10.37
CA GLU A 27 17.41 13.24 -11.72
C GLU A 27 18.87 13.18 -12.18
N MET A 28 19.81 13.06 -11.22
CA MET A 28 21.26 13.00 -11.47
C MET A 28 21.80 11.57 -11.51
N LEU A 29 20.96 10.56 -11.23
CA LEU A 29 21.38 9.17 -11.13
C LEU A 29 21.37 8.52 -12.53
N PRO A 30 22.51 8.00 -13.04
CA PRO A 30 22.52 7.24 -14.28
C PRO A 30 21.65 5.98 -14.18
N ALA A 31 20.98 5.59 -15.27
CA ALA A 31 20.10 4.43 -15.32
C ALA A 31 20.78 3.13 -14.85
N ASP A 32 22.08 2.95 -15.11
CA ASP A 32 22.87 1.83 -14.61
C ASP A 32 22.90 1.75 -13.08
N LEU A 33 23.06 2.90 -12.40
CA LEU A 33 23.07 2.97 -10.94
C LEU A 33 21.66 2.91 -10.34
N ASP A 34 20.66 3.43 -11.06
CA ASP A 34 19.25 3.28 -10.65
C ASP A 34 18.82 1.81 -10.65
N PHE A 35 19.18 1.06 -11.69
CA PHE A 35 18.94 -0.37 -11.75
C PHE A 35 19.64 -1.11 -10.59
N ALA A 36 20.92 -0.81 -10.33
CA ALA A 36 21.65 -1.41 -9.21
C ALA A 36 21.01 -1.08 -7.85
N LYS A 37 20.58 0.17 -7.64
CA LYS A 37 19.85 0.62 -6.44
C LYS A 37 18.57 -0.20 -6.23
N LYS A 38 17.81 -0.47 -7.28
CA LYS A 38 16.58 -1.28 -7.23
C LYS A 38 16.86 -2.72 -6.82
N ILE A 39 17.88 -3.36 -7.42
CA ILE A 39 18.29 -4.74 -7.06
C ILE A 39 18.75 -4.82 -5.59
N VAL A 40 19.60 -3.90 -5.13
CA VAL A 40 20.10 -3.87 -3.75
C VAL A 40 18.93 -3.72 -2.77
N SER A 41 17.97 -2.87 -3.09
CA SER A 41 16.81 -2.63 -2.24
C SER A 41 15.94 -3.88 -2.11
N TRP A 42 15.75 -4.65 -3.20
CA TRP A 42 15.02 -5.92 -3.16
C TRP A 42 15.71 -6.98 -2.31
N ILE A 43 17.04 -7.06 -2.40
CA ILE A 43 17.85 -7.92 -1.51
C ILE A 43 17.66 -7.49 -0.04
N ALA A 44 17.65 -6.18 0.22
CA ALA A 44 17.43 -5.65 1.56
C ALA A 44 16.06 -6.06 2.12
N ILE A 45 15.00 -6.07 1.31
CA ILE A 45 13.70 -6.60 1.76
C ILE A 45 13.71 -8.09 2.01
N GLY A 46 14.34 -8.88 1.12
CA GLY A 46 14.53 -10.30 1.37
C GLY A 46 15.19 -10.53 2.73
N TYR A 47 16.20 -9.72 3.07
CA TYR A 47 16.84 -9.75 4.38
C TYR A 47 15.90 -9.32 5.53
N LEU A 48 15.09 -8.28 5.36
CA LEU A 48 14.11 -7.85 6.36
C LEU A 48 13.06 -8.94 6.64
N PHE A 49 12.54 -9.62 5.60
CA PHE A 49 11.67 -10.76 5.79
C PHE A 49 12.38 -11.90 6.52
N LEU A 50 13.66 -12.17 6.22
CA LEU A 50 14.44 -13.18 6.94
C LEU A 50 14.59 -12.84 8.43
N LYS A 51 14.69 -11.55 8.77
CA LYS A 51 14.70 -11.09 10.17
C LYS A 51 13.35 -11.25 10.85
N ALA A 52 12.26 -10.90 10.15
CA ALA A 52 10.90 -11.08 10.61
C ALA A 52 10.55 -12.56 10.85
N SER A 53 11.22 -13.48 10.14
CA SER A 53 11.08 -14.94 10.25
C SER A 53 9.65 -15.42 9.98
N PRO A 54 9.26 -15.63 8.70
CA PRO A 54 7.94 -16.13 8.34
C PRO A 54 7.55 -17.39 9.11
N THR A 55 8.48 -18.30 9.37
CA THR A 55 8.22 -19.51 10.17
C THR A 55 7.84 -19.20 11.61
N SER A 56 8.40 -18.16 12.23
CA SER A 56 7.98 -17.72 13.56
C SER A 56 6.53 -17.22 13.54
N ILE A 57 6.13 -16.47 12.51
CA ILE A 57 4.76 -15.96 12.34
C ILE A 57 3.78 -17.11 12.07
N PHE A 58 4.15 -18.04 11.18
CA PHE A 58 3.25 -19.11 10.74
C PHE A 58 3.17 -20.27 11.73
N PHE A 59 4.29 -20.69 12.32
CA PHE A 59 4.37 -21.93 13.11
C PHE A 59 4.77 -21.71 14.57
N GLY A 60 5.12 -20.48 14.96
CA GLY A 60 5.55 -20.17 16.33
C GLY A 60 6.97 -20.64 16.66
N ASN A 61 7.74 -21.06 15.64
CA ASN A 61 9.14 -21.47 15.77
C ASN A 61 9.97 -20.86 14.66
N LYS A 62 11.16 -20.35 15.01
CA LYS A 62 12.08 -19.74 14.04
C LYS A 62 12.98 -20.80 13.38
N HIS A 63 12.92 -20.89 12.06
CA HIS A 63 13.75 -21.79 11.26
C HIS A 63 14.37 -21.06 10.07
N VAL A 64 15.57 -20.53 10.27
CA VAL A 64 16.25 -19.65 9.30
C VAL A 64 16.41 -20.28 7.90
N GLY A 65 16.72 -21.58 7.81
CA GLY A 65 16.87 -22.26 6.52
C GLY A 65 15.56 -22.36 5.73
N ILE A 66 14.43 -22.56 6.43
CA ILE A 66 13.10 -22.61 5.79
C ILE A 66 12.67 -21.18 5.43
N ASP A 67 12.91 -20.21 6.31
CA ASP A 67 12.64 -18.80 6.04
C ASP A 67 13.35 -18.35 4.74
N LEU A 68 14.63 -18.69 4.60
CA LEU A 68 15.40 -18.41 3.39
C LEU A 68 14.79 -19.09 2.16
N ALA A 69 14.40 -20.36 2.26
CA ALA A 69 13.80 -21.09 1.15
C ALA A 69 12.43 -20.52 0.74
N ILE A 70 11.61 -20.09 1.71
CA ILE A 70 10.33 -19.40 1.45
C ILE A 70 10.60 -18.10 0.69
N ILE A 71 11.53 -17.27 1.16
CA ILE A 71 11.86 -15.98 0.55
C ILE A 71 12.44 -16.17 -0.86
N LEU A 72 13.34 -17.13 -1.07
CA LEU A 72 13.86 -17.47 -2.40
C LEU A 72 12.75 -17.90 -3.35
N SER A 73 11.81 -18.73 -2.87
CA SER A 73 10.66 -19.15 -3.68
C SER A 73 9.80 -17.95 -4.10
N TYR A 74 9.57 -17.00 -3.18
CA TYR A 74 8.84 -15.77 -3.49
C TYR A 74 9.59 -14.87 -4.47
N LEU A 75 10.90 -14.70 -4.32
CA LEU A 75 11.73 -13.95 -5.26
C LEU A 75 11.66 -14.55 -6.67
N PHE A 76 11.70 -15.87 -6.79
CA PHE A 76 11.53 -16.58 -8.06
C PHE A 76 10.16 -16.32 -8.72
N LEU A 77 9.09 -16.23 -7.93
CA LEU A 77 7.74 -15.93 -8.44
C LEU A 77 7.57 -14.49 -8.94
N ILE A 78 8.36 -13.53 -8.43
CA ILE A 78 8.30 -12.13 -8.86
C ILE A 78 9.39 -11.77 -9.89
N VAL A 79 10.08 -12.76 -10.47
CA VAL A 79 11.18 -12.48 -11.41
C VAL A 79 10.73 -11.61 -12.59
N LYS A 80 9.48 -11.76 -13.03
CA LYS A 80 8.87 -10.93 -14.07
C LYS A 80 8.97 -9.43 -13.78
N ASN A 81 8.86 -9.03 -12.51
CA ASN A 81 8.97 -7.63 -12.12
C ASN A 81 10.41 -7.15 -12.32
N ILE A 82 11.42 -7.98 -11.99
CA ILE A 82 12.84 -7.67 -12.24
C ILE A 82 13.08 -7.42 -13.73
N LEU A 83 12.55 -8.32 -14.55
CA LEU A 83 12.70 -8.23 -16.00
C LEU A 83 11.99 -6.99 -16.56
N ALA A 84 10.82 -6.62 -16.03
CA ALA A 84 10.14 -5.39 -16.42
C ALA A 84 11.00 -4.14 -16.13
N PHE A 85 11.59 -4.04 -14.92
CA PHE A 85 12.52 -2.95 -14.61
C PHE A 85 13.80 -3.00 -15.46
N ALA A 86 14.32 -4.19 -15.73
CA ALA A 86 15.48 -4.36 -16.59
C ALA A 86 15.22 -3.87 -18.02
N ARG A 87 13.99 -4.06 -18.55
CA ARG A 87 13.59 -3.52 -19.87
C ARG A 87 13.65 -2.01 -19.89
N THR A 88 13.03 -1.34 -18.92
CA THR A 88 13.08 0.12 -18.81
C THR A 88 14.51 0.62 -18.64
N ALA A 89 15.31 -0.03 -17.79
CA ALA A 89 16.71 0.35 -17.59
C ALA A 89 17.56 0.14 -18.85
N ALA A 90 17.30 -0.89 -19.68
CA ALA A 90 18.06 -1.16 -20.89
C ALA A 90 17.92 -0.06 -21.96
N GLU A 91 16.79 0.65 -21.98
CA GLU A 91 16.55 1.76 -22.91
C GLU A 91 17.46 2.96 -22.60
N GLU A 92 17.73 3.20 -21.31
CA GLU A 92 18.47 4.38 -20.82
C GLU A 92 19.91 4.09 -20.40
N ALA A 93 20.24 2.83 -20.09
CA ALA A 93 21.56 2.42 -19.62
C ALA A 93 22.65 2.57 -20.69
N HIS A 94 23.88 2.84 -20.25
CA HIS A 94 25.05 2.91 -21.13
C HIS A 94 25.99 1.73 -20.89
N LEU A 95 26.29 1.41 -19.63
CA LEU A 95 27.30 0.41 -19.28
C LEU A 95 26.73 -1.01 -19.30
N THR A 96 25.54 -1.19 -18.75
CA THR A 96 24.89 -2.50 -18.60
C THR A 96 23.99 -2.88 -19.77
N LYS A 97 23.77 -1.95 -20.72
CA LYS A 97 22.85 -2.12 -21.85
C LYS A 97 23.04 -3.44 -22.59
N GLY A 98 24.26 -3.74 -23.07
CA GLY A 98 24.51 -4.97 -23.82
C GLY A 98 24.27 -6.24 -23.00
N ILE A 99 24.50 -6.20 -21.69
CA ILE A 99 24.20 -7.32 -20.79
C ILE A 99 22.69 -7.45 -20.62
N LEU A 100 21.99 -6.35 -20.34
CA LEU A 100 20.54 -6.33 -20.16
C LEU A 100 19.81 -6.77 -21.43
N GLU A 101 20.15 -6.21 -22.60
CA GLU A 101 19.58 -6.58 -23.90
C GLU A 101 19.83 -8.07 -24.20
N PHE A 102 21.04 -8.58 -23.96
CA PHE A 102 21.32 -10.00 -24.12
C PHE A 102 20.41 -10.88 -23.25
N PHE A 103 20.22 -10.53 -21.98
CA PHE A 103 19.33 -11.26 -21.09
C PHE A 103 17.86 -11.15 -21.50
N LEU A 104 17.42 -9.95 -21.92
CA LEU A 104 16.04 -9.66 -22.26
C LEU A 104 15.60 -10.28 -23.59
N GLU A 105 16.40 -10.11 -24.64
CA GLU A 105 16.05 -10.55 -25.99
C GLU A 105 16.19 -12.07 -26.17
N LYS A 106 17.26 -12.66 -25.64
CA LYS A 106 17.55 -14.09 -25.86
C LYS A 106 16.85 -14.99 -24.87
N SER A 107 16.69 -14.53 -23.63
CA SER A 107 16.36 -15.40 -22.51
C SER A 107 15.21 -14.88 -21.64
N GLY A 108 14.69 -13.67 -21.85
CA GLY A 108 13.78 -13.02 -20.91
C GLY A 108 12.52 -13.85 -20.63
N LEU A 109 11.83 -14.29 -21.67
CA LEU A 109 10.62 -15.12 -21.54
C LEU A 109 10.92 -16.46 -20.84
N TYR A 110 12.00 -17.13 -21.23
CA TYR A 110 12.40 -18.40 -20.62
C TYR A 110 12.78 -18.22 -19.15
N PHE A 111 13.49 -17.14 -18.81
CA PHE A 111 13.88 -16.83 -17.46
C PHE A 111 12.67 -16.56 -16.57
N GLU A 112 11.69 -15.81 -17.07
CA GLU A 112 10.42 -15.59 -16.39
C GLU A 112 9.67 -16.90 -16.13
N LEU A 113 9.49 -17.71 -17.17
CA LEU A 113 8.79 -18.99 -17.08
C LEU A 113 9.51 -19.95 -16.11
N TYR A 114 10.80 -20.22 -16.32
CA TYR A 114 11.56 -21.15 -15.49
C TYR A 114 11.66 -20.68 -14.04
N SER A 115 11.86 -19.38 -13.80
CA SER A 115 11.85 -18.84 -12.44
C SER A 115 10.50 -19.07 -11.77
N PHE A 116 9.39 -18.83 -12.47
CA PHE A 116 8.06 -19.11 -11.93
C PHE A 116 7.87 -20.59 -11.60
N TYR A 117 8.28 -21.51 -12.51
CA TYR A 117 8.23 -22.95 -12.26
C TYR A 117 9.05 -23.35 -11.03
N ILE A 118 10.30 -22.86 -10.92
CA ILE A 118 11.17 -23.13 -9.78
C ILE A 118 10.53 -22.62 -8.49
N GLY A 119 10.06 -21.38 -8.45
CA GLY A 119 9.39 -20.80 -7.29
C GLY A 119 8.13 -21.57 -6.88
N GLY A 120 7.28 -21.92 -7.84
CA GLY A 120 6.05 -22.68 -7.59
C GLY A 120 6.32 -24.10 -7.07
N VAL A 121 7.24 -24.82 -7.69
CA VAL A 121 7.65 -26.17 -7.25
C VAL A 121 8.28 -26.12 -5.86
N LEU A 122 9.16 -25.16 -5.60
CA LEU A 122 9.75 -24.98 -4.27
C LEU A 122 8.69 -24.72 -3.19
N LEU A 123 7.66 -23.90 -3.46
CA LEU A 123 6.57 -23.71 -2.49
C LEU A 123 5.77 -24.99 -2.22
N ILE A 124 5.51 -25.81 -3.24
CA ILE A 124 4.84 -27.10 -3.06
C ILE A 124 5.70 -28.02 -2.19
N LEU A 125 7.00 -28.15 -2.53
CA LEU A 125 7.93 -28.99 -1.77
C LEU A 125 8.09 -28.50 -0.32
N LEU A 126 8.19 -27.18 -0.11
CA LEU A 126 8.25 -26.58 1.22
C LEU A 126 6.98 -26.86 2.02
N SER A 127 5.80 -26.76 1.40
CA SER A 127 4.53 -27.04 2.10
C SER A 127 4.44 -28.49 2.61
N LEU A 128 4.92 -29.45 1.80
CA LEU A 128 5.01 -30.87 2.17
C LEU A 128 6.06 -31.10 3.26
N TRP A 129 7.26 -30.53 3.09
CA TRP A 129 8.37 -30.69 4.03
C TRP A 129 8.01 -30.12 5.41
N VAL A 130 7.44 -28.91 5.45
CA VAL A 130 7.03 -28.24 6.69
C VAL A 130 5.93 -29.02 7.40
N THR A 131 4.98 -29.58 6.65
CA THR A 131 3.92 -30.44 7.18
C THR A 131 4.47 -31.69 7.87
N TRP A 132 5.55 -32.26 7.34
CA TRP A 132 6.17 -33.46 7.90
C TRP A 132 7.16 -33.18 9.03
N LYS A 133 7.84 -32.03 9.03
CA LYS A 133 8.95 -31.78 9.95
C LYS A 133 8.67 -30.79 11.07
N LEU A 134 7.76 -29.84 10.89
CA LEU A 134 7.57 -28.78 11.88
C LEU A 134 6.40 -29.04 12.83
N ASP A 135 6.56 -28.61 14.07
CA ASP A 135 5.47 -28.51 15.04
C ASP A 135 4.75 -27.17 14.89
N ILE A 136 3.43 -27.16 14.98
CA ILE A 136 2.65 -25.92 15.11
C ILE A 136 2.59 -25.58 16.60
N LYS A 137 3.20 -24.47 17.01
CA LYS A 137 3.18 -23.98 18.40
C LYS A 137 2.36 -22.71 18.55
N LYS A 138 1.90 -22.45 19.78
CA LYS A 138 1.28 -21.18 20.17
C LYS A 138 2.35 -20.16 20.60
N PRO A 139 2.15 -18.87 20.32
CA PRO A 139 1.17 -18.28 19.40
C PRO A 139 1.65 -18.36 17.93
N SER A 140 0.75 -18.63 16.97
CA SER A 140 1.08 -18.61 15.53
C SER A 140 -0.16 -18.55 14.64
N LEU A 141 0.00 -18.14 13.37
CA LEU A 141 -1.10 -18.11 12.40
C LEU A 141 -1.66 -19.51 12.11
N MET A 142 -0.81 -20.54 12.01
CA MET A 142 -1.28 -21.91 11.78
C MET A 142 -2.05 -22.46 12.98
N HIS A 143 -1.72 -22.04 14.20
CA HIS A 143 -2.55 -22.39 15.36
C HIS A 143 -3.95 -21.74 15.30
N VAL A 144 -4.09 -20.58 14.66
CA VAL A 144 -5.38 -19.90 14.49
C VAL A 144 -6.23 -20.59 13.42
N ILE A 145 -5.61 -20.95 12.29
CA ILE A 145 -6.30 -21.53 11.12
C ILE A 145 -6.53 -23.03 11.29
N HIS A 146 -5.60 -23.72 11.94
CA HIS A 146 -5.58 -25.17 12.13
C HIS A 146 -5.43 -25.55 13.61
N GLU A 147 -5.07 -26.79 13.90
CA GLU A 147 -4.82 -27.32 15.23
C GLU A 147 -3.33 -27.23 15.61
N GLU A 148 -3.07 -27.04 16.90
CA GLU A 148 -1.73 -27.17 17.49
C GLU A 148 -1.30 -28.64 17.52
N GLY A 149 0.00 -28.90 17.38
CA GLY A 149 0.53 -30.23 17.64
C GLY A 149 1.72 -30.65 16.79
N PRO A 150 2.16 -31.91 16.99
CA PRO A 150 3.27 -32.51 16.25
C PRO A 150 2.94 -32.65 14.75
N PRO A 151 3.90 -33.09 13.92
CA PRO A 151 3.66 -33.29 12.50
C PRO A 151 2.54 -34.30 12.26
N ALA A 152 1.75 -34.07 11.20
CA ALA A 152 0.58 -34.90 10.90
C ALA A 152 1.00 -36.36 10.66
N ARG A 153 0.29 -37.30 11.29
CA ARG A 153 0.45 -38.74 11.06
C ARG A 153 -0.79 -39.26 10.32
N GLY A 154 -0.57 -39.96 9.21
CA GLY A 154 -1.62 -40.49 8.33
C GLY A 154 -1.89 -39.63 7.10
N PHE A 155 -2.16 -40.28 5.98
CA PHE A 155 -2.26 -39.65 4.66
C PHE A 155 -3.25 -38.48 4.62
N ASN A 156 -4.47 -38.66 5.14
CA ASN A 156 -5.50 -37.61 5.12
C ASN A 156 -5.09 -36.36 5.90
N LYS A 157 -4.50 -36.53 7.10
CA LYS A 157 -4.04 -35.42 7.93
C LYS A 157 -2.85 -34.69 7.30
N ILE A 158 -1.93 -35.44 6.67
CA ILE A 158 -0.79 -34.88 5.94
C ILE A 158 -1.29 -34.05 4.76
N THR A 159 -2.18 -34.60 3.92
CA THR A 159 -2.72 -33.90 2.76
C THR A 159 -3.46 -32.63 3.15
N GLN A 160 -4.35 -32.71 4.15
CA GLN A 160 -5.08 -31.55 4.66
C GLN A 160 -4.12 -30.46 5.16
N ARG A 161 -3.15 -30.83 6.01
CA ARG A 161 -2.20 -29.87 6.58
C ARG A 161 -1.28 -29.28 5.51
N ALA A 162 -0.83 -30.07 4.54
CA ALA A 162 -0.03 -29.60 3.42
C ALA A 162 -0.79 -28.60 2.55
N LEU A 163 -2.05 -28.87 2.23
CA LEU A 163 -2.90 -27.94 1.49
C LEU A 163 -3.09 -26.62 2.26
N ILE A 164 -3.38 -26.67 3.56
CA ILE A 164 -3.52 -25.46 4.39
C ILE A 164 -2.21 -24.67 4.42
N VAL A 165 -1.07 -25.33 4.67
CA VAL A 165 0.25 -24.67 4.66
C VAL A 165 0.53 -24.04 3.29
N PHE A 166 0.26 -24.76 2.20
CA PHE A 166 0.43 -24.25 0.85
C PHE A 166 -0.41 -22.98 0.62
N PHE A 167 -1.70 -23.00 0.97
CA PHE A 167 -2.56 -21.82 0.84
C PHE A 167 -2.14 -20.66 1.74
N VAL A 168 -1.65 -20.91 2.97
CA VAL A 168 -1.11 -19.85 3.84
C VAL A 168 0.15 -19.23 3.23
N LEU A 169 1.07 -20.05 2.71
CA LEU A 169 2.28 -19.56 2.05
C LEU A 169 1.95 -18.75 0.79
N LEU A 170 0.98 -19.20 -0.02
CA LEU A 170 0.53 -18.44 -1.19
C LEU A 170 -0.22 -17.16 -0.79
N ALA A 171 -1.08 -17.21 0.22
CA ALA A 171 -1.80 -16.03 0.69
C ALA A 171 -0.84 -14.98 1.22
N PHE A 172 0.17 -15.38 1.99
CA PHE A 172 1.22 -14.48 2.43
C PHE A 172 2.03 -13.92 1.26
N PHE A 173 2.35 -14.73 0.26
CA PHE A 173 3.01 -14.27 -0.96
C PHE A 173 2.20 -13.16 -1.65
N VAL A 174 0.95 -13.45 -1.98
CA VAL A 174 0.07 -12.56 -2.76
C VAL A 174 -0.27 -11.29 -1.98
N VAL A 175 -0.60 -11.41 -0.69
CA VAL A 175 -1.17 -10.31 0.09
C VAL A 175 -0.11 -9.49 0.83
N VAL A 176 0.94 -10.13 1.35
CA VAL A 176 1.93 -9.47 2.21
C VAL A 176 3.23 -9.23 1.48
N PHE A 177 3.81 -10.28 0.88
CA PHE A 177 5.11 -10.17 0.23
C PHE A 177 5.04 -9.30 -1.03
N ASN A 178 4.08 -9.56 -1.93
CA ASN A 178 3.91 -8.76 -3.15
C ASN A 178 3.61 -7.28 -2.80
N LEU A 179 2.74 -7.04 -1.82
CA LEU A 179 2.46 -5.70 -1.32
C LEU A 179 3.72 -5.02 -0.75
N ALA A 180 4.53 -5.71 0.06
CA ALA A 180 5.77 -5.14 0.57
C ALA A 180 6.80 -4.85 -0.53
N MET A 181 6.83 -5.66 -1.60
CA MET A 181 7.68 -5.43 -2.76
C MET A 181 7.20 -4.21 -3.56
N GLU A 182 5.90 -4.01 -3.70
CA GLU A 182 5.32 -2.80 -4.29
C GLU A 182 5.69 -1.58 -3.44
N TRP A 183 5.53 -1.64 -2.11
CA TRP A 183 5.91 -0.55 -1.19
C TRP A 183 7.36 -0.15 -1.33
N LEU A 184 8.21 -1.13 -1.58
CA LEU A 184 9.60 -0.87 -1.78
C LEU A 184 9.87 -0.22 -3.12
N ALA A 185 9.28 -0.72 -4.20
CA ALA A 185 9.42 -0.09 -5.51
C ALA A 185 9.04 1.40 -5.43
N MET A 186 7.93 1.71 -4.76
CA MET A 186 7.54 3.08 -4.45
C MET A 186 8.54 3.84 -3.60
N ALA A 187 8.96 3.24 -2.49
CA ALA A 187 9.85 3.90 -1.56
C ALA A 187 11.15 4.26 -2.29
N ILE A 188 11.73 3.31 -3.04
CA ILE A 188 12.96 3.50 -3.81
C ILE A 188 12.84 4.67 -4.79
N ASP A 189 11.70 4.80 -5.47
CA ASP A 189 11.42 5.86 -6.43
C ASP A 189 10.97 7.18 -5.75
N ALA A 190 10.85 7.20 -4.42
CA ALA A 190 10.51 8.37 -3.61
C ALA A 190 11.62 8.69 -2.60
N PRO A 191 12.65 9.44 -2.99
CA PRO A 191 13.85 9.70 -2.18
C PRO A 191 13.58 10.25 -0.79
N MET A 192 12.60 11.14 -0.63
CA MET A 192 12.19 11.65 0.68
C MET A 192 11.65 10.55 1.59
N ILE A 193 10.91 9.59 1.03
CA ILE A 193 10.41 8.43 1.75
C ILE A 193 11.58 7.50 2.10
N MET A 194 12.53 7.26 1.19
CA MET A 194 13.75 6.48 1.52
C MET A 194 14.52 7.10 2.66
N ILE A 195 14.80 8.40 2.60
CA ILE A 195 15.54 9.11 3.66
C ILE A 195 14.79 8.95 5.00
N ALA A 196 13.46 9.11 5.00
CA ALA A 196 12.65 8.92 6.19
C ALA A 196 12.68 7.47 6.72
N ILE A 197 12.53 6.48 5.84
CA ILE A 197 12.60 5.04 6.18
C ILE A 197 13.97 4.70 6.74
N PHE A 198 15.05 5.20 6.16
CA PHE A 198 16.41 4.91 6.62
C PHE A 198 16.76 5.60 7.93
N LEU A 199 16.41 6.89 8.07
CA LEU A 199 16.49 7.59 9.35
C LEU A 199 15.73 6.83 10.43
N TYR A 200 14.54 6.31 10.10
CA TYR A 200 13.78 5.47 11.00
C TYR A 200 14.50 4.14 11.31
N LEU A 201 14.91 3.35 10.32
CA LEU A 201 15.51 2.04 10.58
C LEU A 201 16.88 2.14 11.32
N PHE A 202 17.66 3.21 11.14
CA PHE A 202 19.05 3.26 11.64
C PHE A 202 19.30 4.28 12.74
N VAL A 203 18.63 5.42 12.73
CA VAL A 203 18.68 6.33 13.87
C VAL A 203 17.66 5.89 14.90
N VAL A 204 16.43 5.65 14.45
CA VAL A 204 15.35 5.28 15.37
C VAL A 204 15.52 3.83 15.83
N VAL A 205 15.23 2.80 15.03
CA VAL A 205 15.17 1.39 15.50
C VAL A 205 16.46 0.93 16.20
N ARG A 206 17.64 1.42 15.80
CA ARG A 206 18.91 0.99 16.39
C ARG A 206 19.35 1.78 17.63
N HIS A 207 19.06 3.08 17.70
CA HIS A 207 19.57 3.92 18.79
C HIS A 207 18.48 4.36 19.75
N TYR A 208 17.20 4.14 19.43
CA TYR A 208 16.11 4.64 20.25
C TYR A 208 16.22 4.15 21.69
N GLU A 209 16.55 2.88 21.94
CA GLU A 209 16.72 2.32 23.30
C GLU A 209 17.78 3.04 24.14
N LYS A 210 18.78 3.67 23.51
CA LYS A 210 19.84 4.44 24.19
C LYS A 210 19.43 5.88 24.48
N LEU A 211 18.35 6.37 23.85
CA LEU A 211 17.84 7.72 24.03
C LEU A 211 16.86 7.77 25.20
N LYS A 212 16.74 8.94 25.83
CA LYS A 212 15.79 9.13 26.92
C LYS A 212 14.34 9.07 26.42
N PRO A 213 13.36 8.59 27.23
CA PRO A 213 11.96 8.44 26.82
C PRO A 213 11.28 9.71 26.30
N GLU A 214 11.77 10.90 26.67
CA GLU A 214 11.21 12.16 26.23
C GLU A 214 11.56 12.49 24.78
N ASN A 215 12.66 11.93 24.26
CA ASN A 215 13.18 12.18 22.92
C ASN A 215 12.18 11.72 21.85
N LEU A 216 11.99 12.54 20.81
CA LEU A 216 11.12 12.24 19.68
C LEU A 216 11.51 10.92 19.00
N ILE A 217 12.81 10.68 18.81
CA ILE A 217 13.36 9.45 18.20
C ILE A 217 13.00 8.24 19.06
N PHE A 218 13.12 8.33 20.40
CA PHE A 218 12.66 7.28 21.31
C PHE A 218 11.18 6.94 21.08
N LYS A 219 10.33 7.97 21.08
CA LYS A 219 8.87 7.81 20.93
C LYS A 219 8.49 7.20 19.59
N ILE A 220 9.14 7.60 18.50
CA ILE A 220 8.88 7.06 17.16
C ILE A 220 9.33 5.58 17.09
N GLY A 221 10.48 5.24 17.65
CA GLY A 221 11.00 3.87 17.61
C GLY A 221 10.18 2.91 18.43
N LYS A 222 9.91 3.28 19.67
CA LYS A 222 9.00 2.53 20.53
C LYS A 222 7.61 2.41 19.90
N PHE A 223 7.09 3.47 19.29
CA PHE A 223 5.80 3.41 18.59
C PHE A 223 5.79 2.36 17.48
N GLY A 224 6.82 2.32 16.64
CA GLY A 224 6.85 1.39 15.52
C GLY A 224 7.13 -0.06 15.92
N GLU A 225 7.94 -0.30 16.95
CA GLU A 225 8.11 -1.63 17.54
C GLU A 225 6.81 -2.11 18.21
N ASP A 226 6.22 -1.29 19.10
CA ASP A 226 4.92 -1.57 19.72
C ASP A 226 3.84 -1.78 18.65
N PHE A 227 3.89 -1.04 17.55
CA PHE A 227 2.97 -1.20 16.44
C PHE A 227 3.18 -2.54 15.73
N TYR A 228 4.41 -2.85 15.35
CA TYR A 228 4.78 -4.09 14.66
C TYR A 228 4.41 -5.32 15.47
N GLU A 229 4.84 -5.41 16.74
CA GLU A 229 4.55 -6.56 17.60
C GLU A 229 3.05 -6.77 17.79
N ARG A 230 2.33 -5.68 18.07
CA ARG A 230 0.87 -5.74 18.21
C ARG A 230 0.19 -6.10 16.90
N PHE A 231 0.67 -5.61 15.77
CA PHE A 231 0.11 -5.93 14.46
C PHE A 231 0.28 -7.42 14.14
N ILE A 232 1.48 -7.97 14.33
CA ILE A 232 1.74 -9.41 14.17
C ILE A 232 0.88 -10.23 15.13
N SER A 233 0.69 -9.76 16.37
CA SER A 233 -0.16 -10.45 17.34
C SER A 233 -1.64 -10.57 16.90
N LEU A 234 -2.12 -9.72 15.98
CA LEU A 234 -3.47 -9.85 15.43
C LEU A 234 -3.67 -11.19 14.72
N PHE A 235 -2.62 -11.72 14.09
CA PHE A 235 -2.63 -12.99 13.37
C PHE A 235 -2.46 -14.22 14.27
N HIS A 236 -2.24 -14.01 15.57
CA HIS A 236 -2.04 -15.08 16.54
C HIS A 236 -3.32 -15.50 17.29
N TYR A 237 -4.43 -14.77 17.10
CA TYR A 237 -5.71 -15.09 17.72
C TYR A 237 -6.88 -15.00 16.73
N LYS A 238 -7.79 -15.99 16.78
CA LYS A 238 -9.01 -16.05 15.93
C LYS A 238 -9.84 -14.77 15.98
N LYS A 239 -9.98 -14.17 17.17
CA LYS A 239 -10.78 -12.97 17.41
C LYS A 239 -10.22 -11.71 16.76
N THR A 240 -8.90 -11.65 16.54
CA THR A 240 -8.21 -10.46 16.00
C THR A 240 -7.72 -10.65 14.57
N LEU A 241 -7.80 -11.86 14.02
CA LEU A 241 -7.34 -12.18 12.68
C LEU A 241 -7.97 -11.27 11.61
N PHE A 242 -9.28 -11.05 11.70
CA PHE A 242 -10.00 -10.19 10.78
C PHE A 242 -9.54 -8.73 10.87
N LEU A 243 -9.23 -8.25 12.09
CA LEU A 243 -8.64 -6.93 12.26
C LEU A 243 -7.25 -6.83 11.62
N GLY A 244 -6.47 -7.91 11.63
CA GLY A 244 -5.20 -8.02 10.90
C GLY A 244 -5.38 -7.93 9.39
N ILE A 245 -6.29 -8.72 8.82
CA ILE A 245 -6.58 -8.74 7.37
C ILE A 245 -7.07 -7.37 6.89
N THR A 246 -8.02 -6.76 7.60
CA THR A 246 -8.51 -5.42 7.29
C THR A 246 -7.42 -4.37 7.42
N GLY A 247 -6.47 -4.56 8.33
CA GLY A 247 -5.30 -3.71 8.48
C GLY A 247 -4.39 -3.76 7.25
N ILE A 248 -4.09 -4.96 6.73
CA ILE A 248 -3.30 -5.09 5.50
C ILE A 248 -4.03 -4.42 4.32
N LEU A 249 -5.34 -4.61 4.21
CA LEU A 249 -6.14 -3.98 3.14
C LEU A 249 -6.10 -2.46 3.21
N VAL A 250 -6.23 -1.90 4.40
CA VAL A 250 -6.16 -0.45 4.62
C VAL A 250 -4.74 0.08 4.39
N PHE A 251 -3.72 -0.70 4.74
CA PHE A 251 -2.34 -0.37 4.45
C PHE A 251 -2.03 -0.36 2.96
N HIS A 252 -2.71 -1.20 2.17
CA HIS A 252 -2.70 -1.10 0.72
C HIS A 252 -3.17 0.27 0.26
N LEU A 253 -4.33 0.77 0.72
CA LEU A 253 -4.81 2.09 0.29
C LEU A 253 -3.80 3.24 0.57
N LEU A 254 -3.03 3.13 1.65
CA LEU A 254 -2.02 4.13 2.01
C LEU A 254 -0.85 4.17 1.03
N THR A 255 -0.63 3.13 0.23
CA THR A 255 0.41 3.15 -0.80
C THR A 255 0.11 4.12 -1.90
N ASP A 256 -1.15 4.17 -2.31
CA ASP A 256 -1.59 4.98 -3.43
C ASP A 256 -1.50 6.48 -3.09
N LEU A 257 -1.56 6.83 -1.80
CA LEU A 257 -1.21 8.16 -1.33
C LEU A 257 0.24 8.52 -1.68
N GLY A 258 1.17 7.57 -1.51
CA GLY A 258 2.59 7.72 -1.86
C GLY A 258 2.84 7.71 -3.38
N ILE A 259 2.19 6.81 -4.12
CA ILE A 259 2.35 6.65 -5.58
C ILE A 259 1.80 7.85 -6.33
N PHE A 260 0.60 8.29 -5.97
CA PHE A 260 -0.14 9.23 -6.79
C PHE A 260 -0.09 10.62 -6.19
N VAL A 261 -0.58 10.77 -4.95
CA VAL A 261 -0.85 12.10 -4.40
C VAL A 261 0.44 12.89 -4.19
N ILE A 262 1.49 12.27 -3.66
CA ILE A 262 2.77 12.96 -3.44
C ILE A 262 3.36 13.44 -4.79
N PRO A 263 3.57 12.58 -5.80
CA PRO A 263 4.06 13.05 -7.11
C PRO A 263 3.21 14.11 -7.76
N TYR A 264 1.88 14.00 -7.72
CA TYR A 264 1.00 15.03 -8.30
C TYR A 264 1.08 16.38 -7.60
N VAL A 265 1.21 16.39 -6.27
CA VAL A 265 1.26 17.63 -5.48
C VAL A 265 2.59 18.33 -5.67
N PHE A 266 3.70 17.59 -5.67
CA PHE A 266 5.05 18.17 -5.74
C PHE A 266 5.63 18.26 -7.15
N GLY A 267 4.97 17.65 -8.16
CA GLY A 267 5.45 17.65 -9.54
C GLY A 267 6.67 16.76 -9.76
N ALA A 268 6.80 15.67 -9.00
CA ALA A 268 7.83 14.66 -9.21
C ALA A 268 7.47 13.78 -10.44
N GLY A 269 7.64 14.34 -11.64
CA GLY A 269 7.21 13.73 -12.91
C GLY A 269 8.03 12.50 -13.33
N GLY A 270 9.20 12.26 -12.72
CA GLY A 270 10.05 11.10 -13.00
C GLY A 270 9.63 9.79 -12.33
N ALA A 271 8.48 9.76 -11.62
CA ALA A 271 7.99 8.51 -11.05
C ALA A 271 7.69 7.52 -12.18
N LEU A 272 8.46 6.44 -12.27
CA LEU A 272 8.40 5.39 -13.30
C LEU A 272 6.97 4.85 -13.52
N TYR A 273 6.13 4.95 -12.50
CA TYR A 273 4.72 4.61 -12.57
C TYR A 273 3.90 5.56 -13.46
N LEU A 274 4.08 6.88 -13.36
CA LEU A 274 3.26 7.87 -14.09
C LEU A 274 3.51 7.83 -15.61
N SER A 275 4.73 7.52 -16.04
CA SER A 275 5.04 7.38 -17.47
C SER A 275 4.33 6.19 -18.11
N GLN A 276 4.02 5.15 -17.34
CA GLN A 276 3.32 3.95 -17.82
C GLN A 276 1.79 4.13 -17.92
N LEU A 277 1.21 5.09 -17.19
CA LEU A 277 -0.24 5.30 -17.18
C LEU A 277 -0.78 6.06 -18.40
N GLY A 278 0.11 6.70 -19.17
CA GLY A 278 -0.25 7.44 -20.38
C GLY A 278 -0.58 8.92 -20.15
N PRO A 279 -1.39 9.57 -21.01
CA PRO A 279 -1.76 10.97 -20.84
C PRO A 279 -2.83 11.18 -19.75
N GLY A 280 -2.75 12.31 -19.02
CA GLY A 280 -3.75 12.67 -17.99
C GLY A 280 -3.18 12.89 -16.57
N HIS A 281 -1.88 12.71 -16.42
CA HIS A 281 -1.16 12.75 -15.14
C HIS A 281 -0.39 14.06 -14.95
N ILE A 282 -1.05 15.19 -15.17
CA ILE A 282 -0.42 16.52 -15.08
C ILE A 282 -0.32 16.92 -13.60
N PRO A 283 0.87 17.31 -13.11
CA PRO A 283 1.02 17.80 -11.74
C PRO A 283 -0.01 18.88 -11.37
N MET A 284 -0.56 18.76 -10.17
CA MET A 284 -1.62 19.65 -9.68
C MET A 284 -1.21 21.12 -9.66
N VAL A 285 0.05 21.41 -9.35
CA VAL A 285 0.58 22.78 -9.39
C VAL A 285 0.56 23.34 -10.81
N GLN A 286 0.89 22.53 -11.82
CA GLN A 286 0.84 22.96 -13.22
C GLN A 286 -0.60 23.24 -13.67
N LEU A 287 -1.54 22.36 -13.32
CA LEU A 287 -2.97 22.58 -13.60
C LEU A 287 -3.50 23.83 -12.90
N MET A 288 -3.14 24.04 -11.64
CA MET A 288 -3.51 25.22 -10.87
C MET A 288 -2.99 26.51 -11.51
N LEU A 289 -1.74 26.53 -11.96
CA LEU A 289 -1.15 27.69 -12.65
C LEU A 289 -1.83 27.95 -13.99
N ALA A 290 -2.05 26.90 -14.79
CA ALA A 290 -2.73 27.00 -16.08
C ALA A 290 -4.16 27.57 -15.92
N ASP A 291 -4.94 27.01 -14.98
CA ASP A 291 -6.31 27.46 -14.70
C ASP A 291 -6.33 28.92 -14.17
N THR A 292 -5.34 29.30 -13.35
CA THR A 292 -5.23 30.67 -12.82
C THR A 292 -4.97 31.70 -13.92
N ILE A 293 -4.22 31.35 -14.97
CA ILE A 293 -3.98 32.21 -16.13
C ILE A 293 -5.27 32.48 -16.91
N LEU A 294 -6.14 31.46 -17.01
CA LEU A 294 -7.41 31.54 -17.75
C LEU A 294 -8.49 32.36 -17.04
N ALA A 295 -8.41 32.52 -15.73
CA ALA A 295 -9.40 33.19 -14.91
C ALA A 295 -9.11 34.68 -14.70
N ALA A 296 -10.15 35.47 -14.43
CA ALA A 296 -10.06 36.90 -14.15
C ALA A 296 -10.41 37.26 -12.69
N GLY A 297 -9.81 38.34 -12.19
CA GLY A 297 -10.16 38.94 -10.89
C GLY A 297 -10.09 37.96 -9.71
N PHE A 298 -11.13 37.95 -8.87
CA PHE A 298 -11.20 37.12 -7.66
C PHE A 298 -11.22 35.61 -7.95
N ALA A 299 -11.58 35.18 -9.17
CA ALA A 299 -11.61 33.76 -9.53
C ALA A 299 -10.20 33.13 -9.46
N ARG A 300 -9.13 33.90 -9.69
CA ARG A 300 -7.74 33.43 -9.54
C ARG A 300 -7.43 32.94 -8.13
N PHE A 301 -7.83 33.71 -7.11
CA PHE A 301 -7.64 33.31 -5.72
C PHE A 301 -8.52 32.11 -5.36
N ALA A 302 -9.76 32.09 -5.86
CA ALA A 302 -10.68 30.98 -5.65
C ALA A 302 -10.16 29.67 -6.26
N ILE A 303 -9.53 29.71 -7.43
CA ILE A 303 -8.88 28.55 -8.07
C ILE A 303 -7.80 27.96 -7.16
N ILE A 304 -6.88 28.79 -6.67
CA ILE A 304 -5.80 28.35 -5.76
C ILE A 304 -6.40 27.67 -4.53
N LEU A 305 -7.42 28.29 -3.92
CA LEU A 305 -8.08 27.74 -2.74
C LEU A 305 -8.77 26.39 -3.04
N VAL A 306 -9.51 26.28 -4.14
CA VAL A 306 -10.19 25.04 -4.54
C VAL A 306 -9.19 23.92 -4.82
N TYR A 307 -8.06 24.21 -5.47
CA TYR A 307 -6.97 23.25 -5.67
C TYR A 307 -6.38 22.75 -4.35
N VAL A 308 -6.04 23.66 -3.45
CA VAL A 308 -5.51 23.32 -2.12
C VAL A 308 -6.51 22.47 -1.33
N LEU A 309 -7.78 22.88 -1.28
CA LEU A 309 -8.84 22.12 -0.60
C LEU A 309 -9.03 20.73 -1.19
N ASN A 310 -8.94 20.57 -2.52
CA ASN A 310 -9.00 19.28 -3.20
C ASN A 310 -7.81 18.37 -2.85
N ILE A 311 -6.59 18.91 -2.76
CA ILE A 311 -5.40 18.15 -2.30
C ILE A 311 -5.63 17.60 -0.89
N PHE A 312 -6.11 18.44 0.02
CA PHE A 312 -6.44 17.99 1.37
C PHE A 312 -7.59 16.99 1.38
N ALA A 313 -8.61 17.19 0.55
CA ALA A 313 -9.73 16.26 0.44
C ALA A 313 -9.27 14.86 0.06
N ILE A 314 -8.44 14.72 -0.98
CA ILE A 314 -7.98 13.40 -1.43
C ILE A 314 -7.07 12.74 -0.39
N ILE A 315 -6.22 13.52 0.29
CA ILE A 315 -5.41 13.01 1.42
C ILE A 315 -6.33 12.49 2.52
N PHE A 316 -7.37 13.24 2.90
CA PHE A 316 -8.31 12.78 3.93
C PHE A 316 -9.10 11.54 3.50
N LEU A 317 -9.57 11.50 2.25
CA LEU A 317 -10.31 10.36 1.70
C LEU A 317 -9.49 9.06 1.74
N LEU A 318 -8.20 9.14 1.39
CA LEU A 318 -7.27 8.00 1.47
C LEU A 318 -6.87 7.65 2.91
N LEU A 319 -6.72 8.64 3.79
CA LEU A 319 -6.34 8.40 5.19
C LEU A 319 -7.52 7.97 6.07
N MET A 320 -8.77 8.24 5.69
CA MET A 320 -9.94 8.01 6.55
C MET A 320 -10.12 6.53 6.92
N PRO A 321 -10.01 5.55 6.00
CA PRO A 321 -10.05 4.13 6.36
C PRO A 321 -8.92 3.74 7.32
N ALA A 322 -7.72 4.30 7.15
CA ALA A 322 -6.59 4.09 8.04
C ALA A 322 -6.80 4.65 9.44
N LEU A 323 -7.36 5.86 9.54
CA LEU A 323 -7.74 6.45 10.82
C LEU A 323 -8.83 5.64 11.51
N ALA A 324 -9.84 5.18 10.76
CA ALA A 324 -10.90 4.32 11.27
C ALA A 324 -10.35 3.01 11.84
N TRP A 325 -9.56 2.29 11.03
CA TRP A 325 -8.91 1.05 11.43
C TRP A 325 -7.98 1.24 12.64
N TYR A 326 -7.12 2.26 12.62
CA TYR A 326 -6.15 2.51 13.70
C TYR A 326 -6.84 2.78 15.06
N LYS A 327 -7.99 3.47 15.05
CA LYS A 327 -8.79 3.70 16.27
C LYS A 327 -9.40 2.42 16.80
N ILE A 328 -9.88 1.52 15.93
CA ILE A 328 -10.37 0.18 16.29
C ILE A 328 -9.22 -0.65 16.87
N PHE A 329 -8.07 -0.67 16.18
CA PHE A 329 -6.84 -1.34 16.62
C PHE A 329 -6.33 -0.89 17.99
N LYS A 330 -6.32 0.42 18.24
CA LYS A 330 -5.96 0.98 19.55
C LYS A 330 -7.08 0.92 20.57
N GLN A 331 -8.27 0.42 20.21
CA GLN A 331 -9.43 0.38 21.08
C GLN A 331 -9.74 1.77 21.66
N LYS A 332 -9.59 2.82 20.84
CA LYS A 332 -9.83 4.22 21.23
C LYS A 332 -11.15 4.74 20.67
N GLU A 333 -11.73 5.71 21.37
CA GLU A 333 -12.88 6.44 20.85
C GLU A 333 -12.48 7.37 19.70
N PHE A 334 -13.43 7.54 18.80
CA PHE A 334 -13.38 8.47 17.69
C PHE A 334 -13.53 9.91 18.18
N HIS A 335 -12.42 10.62 18.28
CA HIS A 335 -12.38 12.04 18.64
C HIS A 335 -11.40 12.76 17.71
N LEU A 336 -11.91 13.78 17.02
CA LEU A 336 -11.13 14.79 16.30
C LEU A 336 -11.47 16.18 16.86
N GLY A 337 -10.51 17.10 16.76
CA GLY A 337 -10.72 18.50 17.11
C GLY A 337 -11.69 19.17 16.14
N ARG A 338 -12.49 20.13 16.61
CA ARG A 338 -13.47 20.87 15.78
C ARG A 338 -12.83 21.60 14.59
N GLN A 339 -11.57 22.02 14.73
CA GLN A 339 -10.79 22.65 13.66
C GLN A 339 -10.54 21.67 12.52
N ILE A 340 -10.16 20.43 12.86
CA ILE A 340 -9.87 19.38 11.88
C ILE A 340 -11.15 18.98 11.15
N LEU A 341 -12.26 18.79 11.86
CA LEU A 341 -13.57 18.50 11.25
C LEU A 341 -14.01 19.61 10.30
N ALA A 342 -13.93 20.87 10.74
CA ALA A 342 -14.27 22.02 9.89
C ALA A 342 -13.44 22.06 8.59
N PHE A 343 -12.15 21.73 8.71
CA PHE A 343 -11.25 21.69 7.57
C PHE A 343 -11.56 20.52 6.62
N ILE A 344 -11.79 19.32 7.16
CA ILE A 344 -12.23 18.15 6.39
C ILE A 344 -13.53 18.48 5.65
N ALA A 345 -14.54 19.02 6.34
CA ALA A 345 -15.82 19.38 5.74
C ALA A 345 -15.67 20.41 4.60
N SER A 346 -14.84 21.44 4.77
CA SER A 346 -14.52 22.40 3.71
C SER A 346 -13.84 21.73 2.51
N SER A 347 -12.83 20.88 2.75
CA SER A 347 -12.12 20.14 1.72
C SER A 347 -13.04 19.19 0.94
N LEU A 348 -13.83 18.38 1.63
CA LEU A 348 -14.77 17.44 1.02
C LEU A 348 -15.84 18.16 0.20
N THR A 349 -16.33 19.31 0.69
CA THR A 349 -17.27 20.15 -0.07
C THR A 349 -16.67 20.60 -1.40
N SER A 350 -15.45 21.16 -1.36
CA SER A 350 -14.72 21.58 -2.57
C SER A 350 -14.55 20.42 -3.55
N PHE A 351 -14.17 19.23 -3.04
CA PHE A 351 -13.98 18.03 -3.83
C PHE A 351 -15.26 17.51 -4.48
N VAL A 352 -16.39 17.55 -3.77
CA VAL A 352 -17.69 17.11 -4.33
C VAL A 352 -18.14 18.02 -5.47
N PHE A 353 -18.04 19.34 -5.30
CA PHE A 353 -18.54 20.28 -6.29
C PHE A 353 -17.61 20.47 -7.49
N MET A 354 -16.29 20.49 -7.27
CA MET A 354 -15.25 20.64 -8.29
C MET A 354 -14.06 19.72 -7.99
N PRO A 355 -14.19 18.41 -8.26
CA PRO A 355 -13.11 17.47 -8.02
C PRO A 355 -11.93 17.77 -8.96
N ALA A 356 -10.74 17.92 -8.40
CA ALA A 356 -9.49 18.00 -9.17
C ALA A 356 -8.85 16.62 -9.42
N PHE A 357 -9.36 15.58 -8.76
CA PHE A 357 -8.97 14.19 -8.98
C PHE A 357 -10.18 13.35 -9.41
N ILE A 358 -9.95 12.35 -10.26
CA ILE A 358 -10.92 11.32 -10.63
C ILE A 358 -10.30 9.97 -10.32
N LEU A 359 -11.07 9.12 -9.64
CA LEU A 359 -10.77 7.70 -9.55
C LEU A 359 -11.25 6.97 -10.81
N LYS A 360 -10.36 6.22 -11.45
CA LYS A 360 -10.70 5.32 -12.56
C LYS A 360 -10.00 3.99 -12.36
N LYS A 361 -10.41 2.96 -13.10
CA LYS A 361 -9.57 1.77 -13.27
C LYS A 361 -8.41 2.10 -14.20
N ILE A 362 -7.26 1.48 -13.97
CA ILE A 362 -6.17 1.52 -14.94
C ILE A 362 -6.60 0.70 -16.16
N ASP A 363 -6.57 1.34 -17.33
CA ASP A 363 -6.96 0.75 -18.62
C ASP A 363 -5.74 0.43 -19.52
N VAL A 364 -4.53 0.54 -18.97
CA VAL A 364 -3.28 0.22 -19.69
C VAL A 364 -3.07 -1.30 -19.69
N PRO A 365 -2.86 -1.92 -20.87
CA PRO A 365 -2.61 -3.36 -20.96
C PRO A 365 -1.42 -3.81 -20.10
N GLY A 366 -1.62 -4.86 -19.31
CA GLY A 366 -0.57 -5.43 -18.44
C GLY A 366 -0.45 -4.77 -17.06
N LEU A 367 -1.14 -3.66 -16.82
CA LEU A 367 -1.24 -3.03 -15.50
C LEU A 367 -2.61 -3.28 -14.90
N ALA A 368 -2.67 -3.30 -13.57
CA ALA A 368 -3.92 -3.31 -12.85
C ALA A 368 -3.85 -2.45 -11.58
N GLY A 369 -4.99 -1.90 -11.20
CA GLY A 369 -5.13 -1.05 -10.02
C GLY A 369 -6.12 0.08 -10.25
N VAL A 370 -6.01 1.10 -9.40
CA VAL A 370 -6.81 2.32 -9.47
C VAL A 370 -5.92 3.44 -9.95
N ASP A 371 -6.39 4.16 -10.96
CA ASP A 371 -5.79 5.39 -11.40
C ASP A 371 -6.44 6.57 -10.68
N LEU A 372 -5.61 7.42 -10.08
CA LEU A 372 -6.01 8.71 -9.53
C LEU A 372 -5.61 9.82 -10.51
N ALA A 373 -6.37 9.99 -11.59
CA ALA A 373 -6.08 10.99 -12.60
C ALA A 373 -6.40 12.41 -12.11
N THR A 374 -5.50 13.34 -12.38
CA THR A 374 -5.72 14.78 -12.16
C THR A 374 -6.53 15.39 -13.29
N ARG A 375 -7.28 16.46 -13.02
CA ARG A 375 -7.95 17.26 -14.06
C ARG A 375 -8.00 18.74 -13.74
N SER A 376 -8.05 19.56 -14.79
CA SER A 376 -8.29 21.00 -14.67
C SER A 376 -9.70 21.26 -14.11
N ILE A 377 -9.83 22.07 -13.07
CA ILE A 377 -11.14 22.45 -12.51
C ILE A 377 -11.83 23.51 -13.37
N TYR A 378 -11.06 24.26 -14.17
CA TYR A 378 -11.55 25.33 -15.04
C TYR A 378 -12.08 24.82 -16.37
N THR A 379 -11.42 23.84 -16.99
CA THR A 379 -11.81 23.32 -18.31
C THR A 379 -12.73 22.11 -18.24
N SER A 380 -12.71 21.36 -17.14
CA SER A 380 -13.55 20.18 -16.98
C SER A 380 -15.01 20.54 -16.65
N ARG A 381 -15.95 19.75 -17.15
CA ARG A 381 -17.36 19.86 -16.77
C ARG A 381 -17.57 19.27 -15.37
N ASN A 382 -17.90 20.12 -14.41
CA ASN A 382 -18.20 19.75 -13.02
C ASN A 382 -19.72 19.81 -12.75
N MET A 383 -20.16 19.25 -11.62
CA MET A 383 -21.57 19.27 -11.22
C MET A 383 -22.12 20.69 -11.11
N ILE A 384 -21.32 21.62 -10.57
CA ILE A 384 -21.73 23.02 -10.39
C ILE A 384 -22.03 23.72 -11.72
N ASN A 385 -21.43 23.27 -12.84
CA ASN A 385 -21.67 23.85 -14.16
C ASN A 385 -23.09 23.59 -14.67
N LEU A 386 -23.83 22.66 -14.06
CA LEU A 386 -25.25 22.45 -14.36
C LEU A 386 -26.13 23.59 -13.83
N ILE A 387 -25.66 24.29 -12.79
CA ILE A 387 -26.39 25.36 -12.10
C ILE A 387 -25.84 26.72 -12.53
N ILE A 388 -24.51 26.88 -12.53
CA ILE A 388 -23.81 28.13 -12.85
C ILE A 388 -23.01 27.95 -14.14
N LYS A 389 -23.49 28.55 -15.23
CA LYS A 389 -22.84 28.44 -16.56
C LYS A 389 -21.53 29.21 -16.66
N ASN A 390 -21.38 30.33 -15.94
CA ASN A 390 -20.14 31.10 -15.92
C ASN A 390 -19.11 30.42 -15.01
N MET A 391 -17.95 30.04 -15.56
CA MET A 391 -16.94 29.25 -14.85
C MET A 391 -16.29 30.01 -13.68
N ASP A 392 -15.94 31.28 -13.87
CA ASP A 392 -15.37 32.13 -12.80
C ASP A 392 -16.32 32.23 -11.60
N LEU A 393 -17.60 32.50 -11.87
CA LEU A 393 -18.62 32.57 -10.82
C LEU A 393 -18.84 31.22 -10.13
N ALA A 394 -18.80 30.13 -10.88
CA ALA A 394 -18.93 28.78 -10.34
C ALA A 394 -17.79 28.45 -9.38
N ILE A 395 -16.54 28.76 -9.75
CA ILE A 395 -15.36 28.51 -8.91
C ILE A 395 -15.39 29.37 -7.65
N VAL A 396 -15.70 30.67 -7.78
CA VAL A 396 -15.85 31.56 -6.62
C VAL A 396 -16.95 31.06 -5.69
N PHE A 397 -18.09 30.61 -6.24
CA PHE A 397 -19.18 30.03 -5.46
C PHE A 397 -18.73 28.77 -4.70
N VAL A 398 -18.00 27.85 -5.35
CA VAL A 398 -17.48 26.63 -4.71
C VAL A 398 -16.49 26.95 -3.59
N ALA A 399 -15.60 27.92 -3.81
CA ALA A 399 -14.68 28.39 -2.78
C ALA A 399 -15.43 28.94 -1.55
N VAL A 400 -16.40 29.83 -1.76
CA VAL A 400 -17.19 30.46 -0.68
C VAL A 400 -18.03 29.42 0.07
N ILE A 401 -18.74 28.53 -0.63
CA ILE A 401 -19.60 27.53 0.03
C ILE A 401 -18.78 26.49 0.81
N SER A 402 -17.59 26.14 0.33
CA SER A 402 -16.67 25.24 1.04
C SER A 402 -16.23 25.86 2.37
N LEU A 403 -15.78 27.12 2.35
CA LEU A 403 -15.42 27.84 3.57
C LEU A 403 -16.61 28.01 4.51
N ALA A 404 -17.79 28.36 3.98
CA ALA A 404 -19.01 28.52 4.76
C ALA A 404 -19.40 27.22 5.48
N ILE A 405 -19.36 26.07 4.79
CA ILE A 405 -19.61 24.76 5.38
C ILE A 405 -18.57 24.42 6.45
N GLY A 406 -17.29 24.74 6.21
CA GLY A 406 -16.24 24.60 7.23
C GLY A 406 -16.53 25.42 8.50
N ILE A 407 -16.87 26.70 8.35
CA ILE A 407 -17.21 27.60 9.46
C ILE A 407 -18.44 27.08 10.22
N LEU A 408 -19.51 26.70 9.53
CA LEU A 408 -20.70 26.14 10.15
C LEU A 408 -20.38 24.86 10.92
N THR A 409 -19.57 23.98 10.33
CA THR A 409 -19.11 22.74 10.97
C THR A 409 -18.32 23.03 12.24
N TYR A 410 -17.43 24.04 12.22
CA TYR A 410 -16.68 24.48 13.39
C TYR A 410 -17.61 24.95 14.52
N LEU A 411 -18.59 25.81 14.19
CA LEU A 411 -19.52 26.39 15.15
C LEU A 411 -20.40 25.30 15.79
N PHE A 412 -21.01 24.45 14.97
CA PHE A 412 -21.91 23.39 15.43
C PHE A 412 -21.19 22.25 16.17
N SER A 413 -19.93 21.96 15.81
CA SER A 413 -19.10 20.96 16.49
C SER A 413 -18.64 21.36 17.90
N SER A 414 -19.09 22.51 18.41
CA SER A 414 -18.90 22.88 19.83
C SER A 414 -19.69 21.95 20.77
N LYS A 415 -20.82 21.39 20.32
CA LYS A 415 -21.59 20.39 21.08
C LYS A 415 -21.00 18.99 20.84
N LYS A 416 -20.69 18.25 21.92
CA LYS A 416 -20.07 16.91 21.85
C LYS A 416 -20.85 15.91 20.98
N VAL A 417 -22.18 15.98 21.01
CA VAL A 417 -23.07 15.11 20.21
C VAL A 417 -22.91 15.42 18.72
N VAL A 418 -23.12 16.68 18.32
CA VAL A 418 -22.98 17.11 16.92
C VAL A 418 -21.59 16.83 16.38
N ARG A 419 -20.54 17.08 17.18
CA ARG A 419 -19.16 16.76 16.81
C ARG A 419 -18.97 15.27 16.46
N LYS A 420 -19.62 14.38 17.22
CA LYS A 420 -19.58 12.94 16.96
C LYS A 420 -20.31 12.61 15.67
N ASP A 421 -21.48 13.21 15.45
CA ASP A 421 -22.31 12.94 14.27
C ASP A 421 -21.64 13.44 12.99
N VAL A 422 -21.06 14.65 13.01
CA VAL A 422 -20.24 15.20 11.90
C VAL A 422 -19.08 14.26 11.60
N PHE A 423 -18.34 13.83 12.62
CA PHE A 423 -17.22 12.91 12.42
C PHE A 423 -17.67 11.56 11.81
N LEU A 424 -18.80 11.01 12.25
CA LEU A 424 -19.35 9.79 11.68
C LEU A 424 -19.79 10.00 10.22
N ALA A 425 -20.33 11.17 9.87
CA ALA A 425 -20.67 11.51 8.49
C ALA A 425 -19.41 11.62 7.61
N GLU A 426 -18.33 12.23 8.10
CA GLU A 426 -17.04 12.28 7.39
C GLU A 426 -16.42 10.90 7.22
N ILE A 427 -16.48 10.03 8.24
CA ILE A 427 -16.09 8.62 8.10
C ILE A 427 -16.94 7.95 7.02
N ALA A 428 -18.25 8.12 7.05
CA ALA A 428 -19.14 7.49 6.08
C ALA A 428 -18.80 7.94 4.64
N PHE A 429 -18.46 9.21 4.44
CA PHE A 429 -18.00 9.72 3.15
C PHE A 429 -16.66 9.11 2.73
N GLY A 430 -15.69 9.01 3.64
CA GLY A 430 -14.41 8.33 3.38
C GLY A 430 -14.58 6.84 3.08
N LEU A 431 -15.52 6.16 3.74
CA LEU A 431 -15.85 4.76 3.47
C LEU A 431 -16.55 4.60 2.12
N LEU A 432 -17.42 5.53 1.72
CA LEU A 432 -18.03 5.53 0.39
C LEU A 432 -16.97 5.66 -0.70
N PHE A 433 -16.02 6.58 -0.52
CA PHE A 433 -14.86 6.69 -1.41
C PHE A 433 -14.06 5.39 -1.44
N PHE A 434 -13.84 4.76 -0.29
CA PHE A 434 -13.13 3.48 -0.20
C PHE A 434 -13.87 2.34 -0.92
N VAL A 435 -15.21 2.31 -0.88
CA VAL A 435 -16.02 1.34 -1.65
C VAL A 435 -15.75 1.50 -3.14
N ILE A 436 -15.79 2.74 -3.65
CA ILE A 436 -15.56 3.05 -5.07
C ILE A 436 -14.13 2.67 -5.46
N TYR A 437 -13.15 2.99 -4.61
CA TYR A 437 -11.75 2.62 -4.81
C TYR A 437 -11.59 1.10 -4.91
N ILE A 438 -12.09 0.34 -3.92
CA ILE A 438 -11.97 -1.13 -3.91
C ILE A 438 -12.67 -1.74 -5.11
N TYR A 439 -13.81 -1.19 -5.55
CA TYR A 439 -14.50 -1.63 -6.75
C TYR A 439 -13.63 -1.47 -8.01
N HIS A 440 -13.04 -0.29 -8.24
CA HIS A 440 -12.17 -0.06 -9.39
C HIS A 440 -10.91 -0.93 -9.34
N TYR A 441 -10.29 -1.05 -8.16
CA TYR A 441 -9.12 -1.88 -7.95
C TYR A 441 -9.42 -3.35 -8.26
N PHE A 442 -10.49 -3.88 -7.66
CA PHE A 442 -10.91 -5.26 -7.81
C PHE A 442 -11.26 -5.59 -9.25
N THR A 443 -12.04 -4.75 -9.93
CA THR A 443 -12.42 -4.98 -11.33
C THR A 443 -11.20 -4.97 -12.24
N SER A 444 -10.25 -4.06 -12.03
CA SER A 444 -9.00 -4.00 -12.81
C SER A 444 -8.16 -5.27 -12.62
N ILE A 445 -7.89 -5.68 -11.36
CA ILE A 445 -7.10 -6.89 -11.07
C ILE A 445 -7.80 -8.16 -11.55
N PHE A 446 -9.11 -8.25 -11.38
CA PHE A 446 -9.86 -9.43 -11.78
C PHE A 446 -9.78 -9.62 -13.31
N MET A 447 -10.02 -8.55 -14.08
CA MET A 447 -9.92 -8.60 -15.54
C MET A 447 -8.52 -8.95 -16.01
N LEU A 448 -7.47 -8.34 -15.42
CA LEU A 448 -6.09 -8.67 -15.74
C LEU A 448 -5.80 -10.15 -15.48
N ASN A 449 -6.14 -10.67 -14.29
CA ASN A 449 -5.90 -12.07 -13.97
C ASN A 449 -6.62 -13.03 -14.91
N ILE A 450 -7.90 -12.78 -15.24
CA ILE A 450 -8.64 -13.62 -16.18
C ILE A 450 -7.99 -13.61 -17.57
N SER A 451 -7.58 -12.43 -18.07
CA SER A 451 -6.89 -12.35 -19.36
C SER A 451 -5.57 -13.13 -19.37
N LEU A 452 -4.78 -13.03 -18.30
CA LEU A 452 -3.50 -13.74 -18.18
C LEU A 452 -3.70 -15.25 -18.04
N ILE A 453 -4.70 -15.68 -17.26
CA ILE A 453 -5.04 -17.10 -17.11
C ILE A 453 -5.43 -17.70 -18.46
N ASN A 454 -6.32 -17.03 -19.21
CA ASN A 454 -6.76 -17.51 -20.53
C ASN A 454 -5.58 -17.61 -21.50
N ALA A 455 -4.77 -16.54 -21.62
CA ALA A 455 -3.61 -16.53 -22.50
C ALA A 455 -2.60 -17.64 -22.16
N ILE A 456 -2.32 -17.86 -20.87
CA ILE A 456 -1.39 -18.91 -20.41
C ILE A 456 -1.94 -20.31 -20.65
N ILE A 457 -3.25 -20.53 -20.48
CA ILE A 457 -3.89 -21.83 -20.74
C ILE A 457 -3.89 -22.14 -22.24
N GLU A 458 -4.16 -21.15 -23.10
CA GLU A 458 -4.07 -21.30 -24.56
C GLU A 458 -2.65 -21.68 -25.01
N MET A 459 -1.63 -21.17 -24.31
CA MET A 459 -0.23 -21.55 -24.50
C MET A 459 0.17 -22.88 -23.83
N SER A 460 -0.79 -23.69 -23.36
CA SER A 460 -0.57 -24.95 -22.63
C SER A 460 0.22 -24.82 -21.33
N GLY A 461 0.29 -23.62 -20.74
CA GLY A 461 0.98 -23.32 -19.48
C GLY A 461 0.16 -23.67 -18.23
N PHE A 462 -0.42 -24.87 -18.16
CA PHE A 462 -1.40 -25.25 -17.13
C PHE A 462 -0.92 -25.05 -15.69
N PHE A 463 0.35 -25.29 -15.41
CA PHE A 463 0.92 -25.10 -14.07
C PHE A 463 0.86 -23.62 -13.64
N ILE A 464 1.31 -22.72 -14.52
CA ILE A 464 1.28 -21.27 -14.26
C ILE A 464 -0.18 -20.81 -14.18
N GLY A 465 -1.04 -21.27 -15.10
CA GLY A 465 -2.47 -20.97 -15.10
C GLY A 465 -3.16 -21.37 -13.79
N ALA A 466 -2.81 -22.53 -13.22
CA ALA A 466 -3.34 -22.98 -11.93
C ALA A 466 -2.90 -22.07 -10.77
N PHE A 467 -1.62 -21.68 -10.72
CA PHE A 467 -1.13 -20.73 -9.71
C PHE A 467 -1.81 -19.35 -9.85
N LEU A 468 -1.90 -18.81 -11.07
CA LEU A 468 -2.59 -17.54 -11.31
C LEU A 468 -4.08 -17.60 -10.94
N THR A 469 -4.73 -18.75 -11.14
CA THR A 469 -6.10 -18.98 -10.68
C THR A 469 -6.19 -18.91 -9.15
N ILE A 470 -5.26 -19.56 -8.45
CA ILE A 470 -5.21 -19.50 -6.98
C ILE A 470 -4.91 -18.06 -6.51
N PHE A 471 -4.01 -17.34 -7.17
CA PHE A 471 -3.74 -15.92 -6.88
C PHE A 471 -4.99 -15.06 -7.06
N ALA A 472 -5.74 -15.27 -8.14
CA ALA A 472 -7.00 -14.57 -8.38
C ALA A 472 -8.02 -14.86 -7.27
N ILE A 473 -8.17 -16.12 -6.84
CA ILE A 473 -9.05 -16.50 -5.73
C ILE A 473 -8.61 -15.83 -4.42
N ILE A 474 -7.31 -15.87 -4.10
CA ILE A 474 -6.77 -15.22 -2.90
C ILE A 474 -7.03 -13.72 -2.93
N ASN A 475 -6.81 -13.05 -4.07
CA ASN A 475 -7.11 -11.63 -4.24
C ASN A 475 -8.60 -11.34 -4.06
N VAL A 476 -9.49 -12.12 -4.69
CA VAL A 476 -10.94 -11.96 -4.53
C VAL A 476 -11.35 -12.09 -3.07
N LEU A 477 -10.87 -13.13 -2.39
CA LEU A 477 -11.13 -13.32 -0.97
C LEU A 477 -10.58 -12.15 -0.15
N PHE A 478 -9.33 -11.75 -0.36
CA PHE A 478 -8.70 -10.68 0.40
C PHE A 478 -9.44 -9.34 0.26
N TYR A 479 -9.70 -8.88 -0.97
CA TYR A 479 -10.35 -7.60 -1.22
C TYR A 479 -11.82 -7.60 -0.80
N VAL A 480 -12.61 -8.60 -1.22
CA VAL A 480 -14.05 -8.63 -0.93
C VAL A 480 -14.31 -8.95 0.54
N LEU A 481 -13.72 -10.03 1.07
CA LEU A 481 -13.93 -10.41 2.47
C LEU A 481 -13.29 -9.39 3.40
N GLY A 482 -12.07 -8.93 3.10
CA GLY A 482 -11.40 -7.89 3.88
C GLY A 482 -12.21 -6.60 3.92
N PHE A 483 -12.80 -6.17 2.81
CA PHE A 483 -13.66 -4.99 2.78
C PHE A 483 -14.93 -5.18 3.62
N VAL A 484 -15.64 -6.30 3.46
CA VAL A 484 -16.87 -6.59 4.23
C VAL A 484 -16.57 -6.66 5.73
N LEU A 485 -15.49 -7.33 6.12
CA LEU A 485 -15.03 -7.39 7.51
C LEU A 485 -14.68 -6.01 8.05
N PHE A 486 -14.04 -5.16 7.24
CA PHE A 486 -13.70 -3.79 7.66
C PHE A 486 -14.97 -2.97 7.93
N MET A 487 -15.95 -3.02 7.03
CA MET A 487 -17.24 -2.34 7.23
C MET A 487 -17.96 -2.84 8.48
N PHE A 488 -17.93 -4.16 8.73
CA PHE A 488 -18.49 -4.76 9.93
C PHE A 488 -17.79 -4.26 11.21
N GLU A 489 -16.46 -4.20 11.23
CA GLU A 489 -15.68 -3.73 12.38
C GLU A 489 -15.96 -2.24 12.68
N VAL A 490 -16.04 -1.38 11.65
CA VAL A 490 -16.38 0.04 11.83
C VAL A 490 -17.82 0.20 12.36
N TRP A 491 -18.77 -0.56 11.80
CA TRP A 491 -20.16 -0.54 12.25
C TRP A 491 -20.31 -1.04 13.69
N SER A 492 -19.68 -2.17 14.03
CA SER A 492 -19.69 -2.76 15.37
C SER A 492 -19.10 -1.80 16.41
N HIS A 493 -17.93 -1.21 16.11
CA HIS A 493 -17.26 -0.29 17.03
C HIS A 493 -18.04 1.01 17.25
N SER A 494 -18.74 1.52 16.23
CA SER A 494 -19.58 2.72 16.35
C SER A 494 -20.85 2.51 17.18
N HIS A 495 -21.44 1.31 17.17
CA HIS A 495 -22.69 0.99 17.88
C HIS A 495 -22.49 0.43 19.30
N TYR A 496 -21.59 -0.54 19.50
CA TYR A 496 -21.53 -1.30 20.77
C TYR A 496 -20.87 -0.55 21.93
N ARG A 497 -19.89 0.32 21.67
CA ARG A 497 -19.24 1.10 22.74
C ARG A 497 -20.13 2.18 23.35
N GLY A 498 -21.18 2.60 22.64
CA GLY A 498 -22.18 3.51 23.19
C GLY A 498 -23.00 2.87 24.31
N LYS A 499 -23.17 1.53 24.31
CA LYS A 499 -24.00 0.80 25.27
C LYS A 499 -23.24 0.25 26.47
N ILE A 500 -22.01 -0.23 26.29
CA ILE A 500 -21.23 -0.84 27.40
C ILE A 500 -20.86 0.19 28.48
N LYS A 501 -20.63 1.46 28.12
CA LYS A 501 -20.40 2.56 29.09
C LYS A 501 -21.65 3.01 29.87
N ARG A 502 -22.83 2.44 29.59
CA ARG A 502 -24.05 2.70 30.39
C ARG A 502 -24.37 1.57 31.38
N PHE A 503 -23.62 0.47 31.32
CA PHE A 503 -23.79 -0.70 32.20
C PHE A 503 -22.62 -0.92 33.16
N LEU A 504 -21.54 -0.17 33.00
CA LEU A 504 -20.44 0.03 33.95
C LEU A 504 -20.45 1.50 34.35
#